data_AF-A0A270NID7-F1
#
_entry.id   AF-A0A270NID7-F1
#
_cell.length_a   1.000
_cell.length_b   1.000
_cell.length_c   1.000
_cell.angle_alpha   90.00
_cell.angle_beta   90.00
_cell.angle_gamma   90.00
#
_symmetry.space_group_name_H-M   'P 1'
#
loop_
_entity.id
_entity.type
_entity.pdbx_description
1 polymer ?
#
loop_
_entity_poly.entity_id
_entity_poly.type
_entity_poly.pdbx_seq_one_letter_code
_entity_poly.pdbx_strand_id
1 'polypeptide(L)'
;MEFSTVTTAPRDTDAYKLIQTLCDSLAVEIDPSNLSALKQMVFRKQKHSVAEELLLHSERTNDEVSQILHEAFDMKEEILVSAFDSITEHLEQFRVQLIEEMSPSAGEAMYIYLQTLPFRHIIQHYPRHLEAIRIHGEIGNIEEDAERFCQVAAHGARYHHGPADRVFSLSTFQHLMLEHSEAMCELVQKATGIPTTVRQLQAYRDRVRPLLTSYAYRSFDCKDPEATVLSVYDVVAAFCSFRYQQERGQDYKPYWHGQTDQGKNPQRLFDKGLSDDQPYQHQGVMQIYPNRFYEYQAIFTGTINSYQAWMRYQIAALGAYLSVLDLKSIAAIATGLNTLNVYCVTLAKDLVIDHYRGDLHA
;
A
#
# COMPACT_ATOMS: atom_id res chain seq x y z
N MET A 1 -15.18 -3.68 -7.64
CA MET A 1 -15.06 -4.11 -9.04
C MET A 1 -13.59 -4.36 -9.32
N GLU A 2 -13.19 -5.61 -9.57
CA GLU A 2 -11.83 -5.93 -10.05
C GLU A 2 -11.87 -5.71 -11.56
N PHE A 3 -11.27 -4.62 -12.04
CA PHE A 3 -11.16 -4.37 -13.46
C PHE A 3 -9.95 -5.11 -14.02
N SER A 4 -9.99 -5.44 -15.31
CA SER A 4 -8.84 -6.03 -16.01
C SER A 4 -7.63 -5.12 -15.85
N THR A 5 -6.56 -5.67 -15.31
CA THR A 5 -5.25 -5.05 -15.32
C THR A 5 -4.19 -6.07 -15.73
N VAL A 6 -2.94 -5.66 -15.97
CA VAL A 6 -1.87 -6.62 -16.31
C VAL A 6 -1.64 -7.62 -15.22
N THR A 7 -1.83 -7.16 -13.99
CA THR A 7 -1.64 -7.94 -12.77
C THR A 7 -2.94 -8.57 -12.27
N THR A 8 -4.10 -8.29 -12.89
CA THR A 8 -5.40 -8.86 -12.53
C THR A 8 -6.23 -9.26 -13.75
N ALA A 9 -6.44 -10.56 -13.96
CA ALA A 9 -7.34 -11.04 -15.00
C ALA A 9 -8.80 -10.65 -14.68
N PRO A 10 -9.56 -10.07 -15.63
CA PRO A 10 -10.96 -9.77 -15.41
C PRO A 10 -11.72 -11.09 -15.24
N ARG A 11 -12.48 -11.18 -14.14
CA ARG A 11 -13.31 -12.37 -13.86
C ARG A 11 -14.46 -12.52 -14.87
N ASP A 12 -14.89 -11.42 -15.49
CA ASP A 12 -15.86 -11.39 -16.59
C ASP A 12 -15.19 -10.84 -17.86
N THR A 13 -14.77 -11.76 -18.73
CA THR A 13 -14.10 -11.44 -19.98
C THR A 13 -15.02 -10.77 -20.99
N ASP A 14 -16.33 -10.97 -20.90
CA ASP A 14 -17.29 -10.46 -21.88
C ASP A 14 -17.66 -9.00 -21.58
N ALA A 15 -17.90 -8.68 -20.30
CA ALA A 15 -18.05 -7.28 -19.87
C ALA A 15 -16.79 -6.45 -20.16
N TYR A 16 -15.61 -7.03 -19.95
CA TYR A 16 -14.34 -6.37 -20.28
C TYR A 16 -14.22 -6.08 -21.79
N LYS A 17 -14.51 -7.05 -22.66
CA LYS A 17 -14.51 -6.86 -24.12
C LYS A 17 -15.51 -5.79 -24.56
N LEU A 18 -16.70 -5.77 -23.95
CA LEU A 18 -17.71 -4.76 -24.24
C LEU A 18 -17.22 -3.35 -23.88
N ILE A 19 -16.66 -3.17 -22.68
CA ILE A 19 -16.10 -1.89 -22.24
C ILE A 19 -14.96 -1.46 -23.18
N GLN A 20 -14.09 -2.40 -23.58
CA GLN A 20 -13.01 -2.11 -24.52
C GLN A 20 -13.56 -1.65 -25.88
N THR A 21 -14.56 -2.34 -26.42
CA THR A 21 -15.20 -1.97 -27.70
C THR A 21 -15.83 -0.57 -27.62
N LEU A 22 -16.47 -0.24 -26.50
CA LEU A 22 -17.02 1.10 -26.25
C LEU A 22 -15.91 2.15 -26.19
N CYS A 23 -14.81 1.87 -25.48
CA CYS A 23 -13.67 2.78 -25.40
C CYS A 23 -13.02 3.00 -26.76
N ASP A 24 -12.85 1.95 -27.56
CA ASP A 24 -12.27 2.04 -28.90
C ASP A 24 -13.17 2.87 -29.84
N SER A 25 -14.49 2.75 -29.70
CA SER A 25 -15.45 3.54 -30.49
C SER A 25 -15.41 5.02 -30.09
N LEU A 26 -15.40 5.32 -28.79
CA LEU A 26 -15.32 6.69 -28.28
C LEU A 26 -13.98 7.35 -28.63
N ALA A 27 -12.89 6.58 -28.67
CA ALA A 27 -11.56 7.09 -29.00
C ALA A 27 -11.47 7.67 -30.41
N VAL A 28 -12.32 7.24 -31.35
CA VAL A 28 -12.35 7.80 -32.72
C VAL A 28 -12.77 9.27 -32.73
N GLU A 29 -13.55 9.70 -31.73
CA GLU A 29 -14.07 11.07 -31.61
C GLU A 29 -13.10 12.01 -30.85
N ILE A 30 -11.97 11.50 -30.37
CA ILE A 30 -11.01 12.24 -29.54
C ILE A 30 -9.79 12.59 -30.39
N ASP A 31 -9.25 13.80 -30.20
CA ASP A 31 -8.01 14.22 -30.85
C ASP A 31 -6.88 13.18 -30.56
N PRO A 32 -6.25 12.61 -31.61
CA PRO A 32 -5.17 11.65 -31.44
C PRO A 32 -4.00 12.15 -30.59
N SER A 33 -3.74 13.47 -30.58
CA SER A 33 -2.72 14.08 -29.74
C SER A 33 -3.07 13.99 -28.25
N ASN A 34 -4.34 14.16 -27.88
CA ASN A 34 -4.83 13.97 -26.51
C ASN A 34 -4.72 12.50 -26.10
N LEU A 35 -5.13 11.56 -26.97
CA LEU A 35 -4.96 10.13 -26.71
C LEU A 35 -3.49 9.74 -26.55
N SER A 36 -2.60 10.33 -27.34
CA SER A 36 -1.15 10.14 -27.21
C SER A 36 -0.63 10.72 -25.90
N ALA A 37 -1.11 11.89 -25.46
CA ALA A 37 -0.75 12.49 -24.18
C ALA A 37 -1.20 11.62 -23.01
N LEU A 38 -2.43 11.09 -23.03
CA LEU A 38 -2.91 10.12 -22.04
C LEU A 38 -2.01 8.88 -22.01
N LYS A 39 -1.64 8.36 -23.18
CA LYS A 39 -0.72 7.22 -23.31
C LYS A 39 0.65 7.54 -22.73
N GLN A 40 1.22 8.70 -22.99
CA GLN A 40 2.54 9.08 -22.49
C GLN A 40 2.55 9.36 -20.99
N MET A 41 1.46 9.92 -20.46
CA MET A 41 1.34 10.20 -19.03
C MET A 41 1.12 8.96 -18.19
N VAL A 42 0.30 8.05 -18.69
CA VAL A 42 -0.18 6.92 -17.91
C VAL A 42 0.55 5.65 -18.32
N PHE A 43 0.78 5.37 -19.60
CA PHE A 43 1.36 4.09 -20.06
C PHE A 43 2.88 4.17 -20.21
N ARG A 44 3.64 4.14 -19.11
CA ARG A 44 5.11 4.00 -19.16
C ARG A 44 5.56 2.59 -19.54
N LYS A 45 4.69 1.58 -19.41
CA LYS A 45 4.94 0.20 -19.85
C LYS A 45 3.77 -0.29 -20.68
N GLN A 46 4.03 -0.90 -21.85
CA GLN A 46 3.05 -1.38 -22.85
C GLN A 46 1.99 -2.37 -22.34
N LYS A 47 2.03 -2.75 -21.06
CA LYS A 47 1.09 -3.70 -20.48
C LYS A 47 0.03 -3.00 -19.61
N HIS A 48 0.39 -2.04 -18.74
CA HIS A 48 -0.48 -1.62 -17.63
C HIS A 48 -1.80 -0.95 -18.08
N SER A 49 -2.88 -1.13 -17.31
CA SER A 49 -4.11 -0.37 -17.51
C SER A 49 -3.99 1.06 -16.98
N VAL A 50 -4.89 1.96 -17.41
CA VAL A 50 -4.91 3.37 -16.91
C VAL A 50 -4.97 3.41 -15.39
N ALA A 51 -5.76 2.53 -14.78
CA ALA A 51 -5.92 2.50 -13.34
C ALA A 51 -4.70 1.97 -12.58
N GLU A 52 -3.96 1.00 -13.13
CA GLU A 52 -2.70 0.54 -12.53
C GLU A 52 -1.68 1.66 -12.47
N GLU A 53 -1.57 2.40 -13.55
CA GLU A 53 -0.59 3.48 -13.65
C GLU A 53 -0.98 4.69 -12.80
N LEU A 54 -2.28 5.00 -12.67
CA LEU A 54 -2.76 5.98 -11.70
C LEU A 54 -2.47 5.55 -10.26
N LEU A 55 -2.67 4.26 -9.94
CA LEU A 55 -2.32 3.73 -8.62
C LEU A 55 -0.83 3.85 -8.36
N LEU A 56 0.01 3.37 -9.27
CA LEU A 56 1.48 3.47 -9.18
C LEU A 56 1.95 4.92 -9.09
N HIS A 57 1.30 5.83 -9.81
CA HIS A 57 1.60 7.26 -9.73
C HIS A 57 1.28 7.80 -8.34
N SER A 58 0.09 7.50 -7.80
CA SER A 58 -0.29 7.90 -6.44
C SER A 58 0.62 7.31 -5.36
N GLU A 59 1.00 6.03 -5.47
CA GLU A 59 1.92 5.37 -4.55
C GLU A 59 3.29 6.06 -4.57
N ARG A 60 3.86 6.33 -5.74
CA ARG A 60 5.15 7.02 -5.86
C ARG A 60 5.15 8.42 -5.26
N THR A 61 4.10 9.21 -5.49
CA THR A 61 3.98 10.54 -4.88
C THR A 61 3.93 10.44 -3.36
N ASN A 62 3.15 9.49 -2.82
CA ASN A 62 3.05 9.29 -1.39
C ASN A 62 4.38 8.80 -0.78
N ASP A 63 5.11 7.93 -1.48
CA ASP A 63 6.43 7.44 -1.08
C ASP A 63 7.46 8.58 -1.08
N GLU A 64 7.45 9.44 -2.09
CA GLU A 64 8.35 10.62 -2.16
C GLU A 64 8.07 11.61 -1.02
N VAL A 65 6.80 11.92 -0.74
CA VAL A 65 6.42 12.76 0.40
C VAL A 65 6.86 12.12 1.72
N SER A 66 6.56 10.83 1.90
CA SER A 66 6.95 10.09 3.10
C SER A 66 8.47 10.11 3.31
N GLN A 67 9.24 9.86 2.26
CA GLN A 67 10.70 9.90 2.28
C GLN A 67 11.22 11.28 2.71
N ILE A 68 10.72 12.37 2.11
CA ILE A 68 11.13 13.74 2.46
C ILE A 68 10.93 14.01 3.95
N LEU A 69 9.76 13.66 4.50
CA LEU A 69 9.46 13.91 5.91
C LEU A 69 10.28 13.01 6.85
N HIS A 70 10.41 11.73 6.54
CA HIS A 70 11.18 10.79 7.36
C HIS A 70 12.68 11.12 7.39
N GLU A 71 13.27 11.50 6.25
CA GLU A 71 14.67 11.91 6.17
C GLU A 71 14.96 13.20 6.96
N ALA A 72 14.02 14.15 6.95
CA ALA A 72 14.19 15.44 7.64
C ALA A 72 13.95 15.37 9.15
N PHE A 73 12.96 14.58 9.58
CA PHE A 73 12.50 14.55 10.97
C PHE A 73 13.06 13.40 11.80
N ASP A 74 13.93 12.56 11.23
CA ASP A 74 14.63 11.47 11.91
C ASP A 74 13.68 10.56 12.71
N MET A 75 12.57 10.19 12.08
CA MET A 75 11.54 9.32 12.67
C MET A 75 10.85 9.86 13.95
N LYS A 76 10.98 11.16 14.29
CA LYS A 76 10.31 11.75 15.46
C LYS A 76 8.78 11.73 15.30
N GLU A 77 8.12 10.89 16.07
CA GLU A 77 6.70 10.57 15.90
C GLU A 77 5.79 11.81 15.93
N GLU A 78 5.91 12.65 16.95
CA GLU A 78 5.05 13.84 17.13
C GLU A 78 5.14 14.80 15.94
N ILE A 79 6.36 15.02 15.42
CA ILE A 79 6.62 15.90 14.28
C ILE A 79 6.06 15.30 13.00
N LEU A 80 6.25 13.99 12.80
CA LEU A 80 5.70 13.27 11.65
C LEU A 80 4.17 13.28 11.64
N VAL A 81 3.54 13.08 12.80
CA VAL A 81 2.07 13.18 12.95
C VAL A 81 1.60 14.57 12.54
N SER A 82 2.18 15.62 13.13
CA SER A 82 1.82 17.01 12.82
C SER A 82 2.01 17.34 11.33
N ALA A 83 3.13 16.90 10.73
CA ALA A 83 3.40 17.11 9.32
C ALA A 83 2.40 16.39 8.41
N PHE A 84 2.13 15.10 8.64
CA PHE A 84 1.14 14.37 7.84
C PHE A 84 -0.27 14.94 8.01
N ASP A 85 -0.68 15.31 9.23
CA ASP A 85 -1.99 15.91 9.47
C ASP A 85 -2.09 17.29 8.78
N SER A 86 -1.03 18.11 8.82
CA SER A 86 -1.00 19.40 8.10
C SER A 86 -1.17 19.23 6.58
N ILE A 87 -0.43 18.30 5.96
CA ILE A 87 -0.60 18.02 4.51
C ILE A 87 -2.01 17.47 4.24
N THR A 88 -2.54 16.62 5.13
CA THR A 88 -3.89 16.06 5.02
C THR A 88 -4.93 17.18 4.94
N GLU A 89 -4.88 18.17 5.84
CA GLU A 89 -5.82 19.31 5.84
C GLU A 89 -5.80 20.08 4.51
N HIS A 90 -4.61 20.31 3.95
CA HIS A 90 -4.47 20.99 2.66
C HIS A 90 -5.08 20.16 1.51
N LEU A 91 -4.92 18.84 1.53
CA LEU A 91 -5.45 17.94 0.49
C LEU A 91 -6.95 17.72 0.62
N GLU A 92 -7.50 17.69 1.83
CA GLU A 92 -8.95 17.62 2.05
C GLU A 92 -9.68 18.84 1.48
N GLN A 93 -9.01 19.99 1.43
CA GLN A 93 -9.52 21.24 0.84
C GLN A 93 -9.16 21.40 -0.64
N PHE A 94 -8.26 20.57 -1.18
CA PHE A 94 -7.82 20.66 -2.57
C PHE A 94 -8.98 20.38 -3.52
N ARG A 95 -9.35 21.37 -4.32
CA ARG A 95 -10.35 21.25 -5.37
C ARG A 95 -9.81 21.87 -6.64
N VAL A 96 -9.97 21.17 -7.75
CA VAL A 96 -9.70 21.73 -9.08
C VAL A 96 -11.01 22.02 -9.80
N GLN A 97 -11.01 23.12 -10.54
CA GLN A 97 -12.12 23.52 -11.38
C GLN A 97 -11.62 23.72 -12.80
N LEU A 98 -12.40 23.23 -13.76
CA LEU A 98 -12.14 23.46 -15.16
C LEU A 98 -12.60 24.87 -15.52
N ILE A 99 -11.78 25.61 -16.26
CA ILE A 99 -12.20 26.86 -16.89
C ILE A 99 -13.22 26.49 -17.97
N GLU A 100 -14.39 27.14 -18.00
CA GLU A 100 -15.54 26.75 -18.86
C GLU A 100 -15.17 26.54 -20.33
N GLU A 101 -14.23 27.34 -20.85
CA GLU A 101 -13.72 27.28 -22.23
C GLU A 101 -12.97 25.98 -22.59
N MET A 102 -12.58 25.18 -21.59
CA MET A 102 -11.83 23.93 -21.77
C MET A 102 -12.70 22.67 -21.60
N SER A 103 -14.02 22.81 -21.62
CA SER A 103 -14.96 21.69 -21.44
C SER A 103 -14.71 20.58 -22.47
N PRO A 104 -14.49 19.32 -22.04
CA PRO A 104 -14.27 18.21 -22.96
C PRO A 104 -15.53 17.88 -23.76
N SER A 105 -15.35 17.24 -24.91
CA SER A 105 -16.49 16.66 -25.64
C SER A 105 -17.15 15.56 -24.80
N ALA A 106 -18.43 15.28 -25.04
CA ALA A 106 -19.12 14.20 -24.34
C ALA A 106 -18.44 12.83 -24.56
N GLY A 107 -17.89 12.60 -25.76
CA GLY A 107 -17.13 11.40 -26.09
C GLY A 107 -15.85 11.27 -25.27
N GLU A 108 -15.06 12.36 -25.16
CA GLU A 108 -13.86 12.39 -24.33
C GLU A 108 -14.18 12.18 -22.84
N ALA A 109 -15.20 12.87 -22.34
CA ALA A 109 -15.62 12.75 -20.95
C ALA A 109 -16.07 11.33 -20.59
N MET A 110 -16.82 10.67 -21.49
CA MET A 110 -17.25 9.29 -21.30
C MET A 110 -16.07 8.31 -21.40
N TYR A 111 -15.20 8.51 -22.38
CA TYR A 111 -14.00 7.69 -22.57
C TYR A 111 -13.12 7.70 -21.32
N ILE A 112 -12.77 8.89 -20.82
CA ILE A 112 -11.89 8.99 -19.66
C ILE A 112 -12.58 8.52 -18.38
N TYR A 113 -13.89 8.72 -18.25
CA TYR A 113 -14.65 8.16 -17.14
C TYR A 113 -14.56 6.63 -17.11
N LEU A 114 -14.80 5.96 -18.24
CA LEU A 114 -14.69 4.50 -18.34
C LEU A 114 -13.27 3.99 -18.08
N GLN A 115 -12.26 4.66 -18.62
CA GLN A 115 -10.84 4.30 -18.41
C GLN A 115 -10.39 4.45 -16.95
N THR A 116 -10.93 5.44 -16.24
CA THR A 116 -10.55 5.75 -14.85
C THR A 116 -11.50 5.16 -13.80
N LEU A 117 -12.63 4.59 -14.23
CA LEU A 117 -13.63 3.95 -13.37
C LEU A 117 -13.03 2.96 -12.37
N PRO A 118 -12.08 2.06 -12.74
CA PRO A 118 -11.39 1.22 -11.76
C PRO A 118 -10.75 1.97 -10.61
N PHE A 119 -9.98 3.00 -10.93
CA PHE A 119 -9.29 3.79 -9.94
C PHE A 119 -10.25 4.59 -9.07
N ARG A 120 -11.34 5.10 -9.66
CA ARG A 120 -12.44 5.75 -8.91
C ARG A 120 -13.09 4.80 -7.90
N HIS A 121 -13.32 3.54 -8.28
CA HIS A 121 -13.81 2.53 -7.34
C HIS A 121 -12.81 2.26 -6.22
N ILE A 122 -11.51 2.20 -6.53
CA ILE A 122 -10.46 2.07 -5.50
C ILE A 122 -10.57 3.23 -4.52
N ILE A 123 -10.56 4.49 -4.99
CA ILE A 123 -10.65 5.68 -4.13
C ILE A 123 -11.89 5.62 -3.22
N GLN A 124 -13.06 5.28 -3.77
CA GLN A 124 -14.31 5.24 -3.00
C GLN A 124 -14.37 4.11 -1.96
N HIS A 125 -13.75 2.95 -2.25
CA HIS A 125 -13.82 1.79 -1.38
C HIS A 125 -12.65 1.69 -0.41
N TYR A 126 -11.51 2.32 -0.71
CA TYR A 126 -10.28 2.17 0.05
C TYR A 126 -10.43 2.56 1.53
N PRO A 127 -11.05 3.69 1.91
CA PRO A 127 -11.21 4.04 3.34
C PRO A 127 -12.02 3.00 4.11
N ARG A 128 -13.12 2.51 3.51
CA ARG A 128 -13.96 1.46 4.11
C ARG A 128 -13.21 0.13 4.19
N HIS A 129 -12.39 -0.16 3.18
CA HIS A 129 -11.58 -1.36 3.17
C HIS A 129 -10.52 -1.32 4.27
N LEU A 130 -9.79 -0.21 4.41
CA LEU A 130 -8.82 0.01 5.48
C LEU A 130 -9.44 -0.20 6.86
N GLU A 131 -10.59 0.41 7.12
CA GLU A 131 -11.29 0.23 8.39
C GLU A 131 -11.70 -1.23 8.63
N ALA A 132 -12.17 -1.92 7.60
CA ALA A 132 -12.59 -3.32 7.72
C ALA A 132 -11.44 -4.31 7.93
N ILE A 133 -10.21 -3.96 7.53
CA ILE A 133 -9.05 -4.86 7.64
C ILE A 133 -8.18 -4.58 8.88
N ARG A 134 -8.42 -3.47 9.59
CA ARG A 134 -7.72 -3.11 10.82
C ARG A 134 -7.69 -4.26 11.81
N ILE A 135 -6.63 -4.29 12.60
CA ILE A 135 -6.52 -5.25 13.69
C ILE A 135 -7.52 -4.82 14.78
N HIS A 136 -8.45 -5.70 15.11
CA HIS A 136 -9.45 -5.47 16.14
C HIS A 136 -8.94 -6.04 17.47
N GLY A 137 -8.92 -5.17 18.48
CA GLY A 137 -8.35 -5.45 19.79
C GLY A 137 -6.95 -4.88 19.95
N GLU A 138 -6.40 -5.05 21.13
CA GLU A 138 -5.07 -4.57 21.47
C GLU A 138 -3.99 -5.47 20.84
N ILE A 139 -2.97 -4.85 20.24
CA ILE A 139 -1.75 -5.53 19.83
C ILE A 139 -0.84 -5.59 21.05
N GLY A 140 -0.44 -6.80 21.46
CA GLY A 140 0.39 -6.99 22.63
C GLY A 140 1.78 -6.37 22.45
N ASN A 141 2.27 -5.67 23.48
CA ASN A 141 3.65 -5.20 23.51
C ASN A 141 4.61 -6.38 23.63
N ILE A 142 5.55 -6.48 22.70
CA ILE A 142 6.58 -7.53 22.64
C ILE A 142 8.01 -7.00 22.83
N GLU A 143 8.20 -5.72 23.12
CA GLU A 143 9.51 -5.07 23.13
C GLU A 143 10.53 -5.79 24.02
N GLU A 144 10.18 -6.03 25.30
CA GLU A 144 11.07 -6.70 26.25
C GLU A 144 11.39 -8.16 25.87
N ASP A 145 10.41 -8.89 25.31
CA ASP A 145 10.60 -10.29 24.91
C ASP A 145 11.38 -10.39 23.60
N ALA A 146 11.19 -9.44 22.68
CA ALA A 146 11.93 -9.35 21.44
C ALA A 146 13.39 -8.99 21.71
N GLU A 147 13.63 -8.08 22.66
CA GLU A 147 14.98 -7.76 23.15
C GLU A 147 15.65 -8.99 23.77
N ARG A 148 14.96 -9.71 24.66
CA ARG A 148 15.46 -10.97 25.24
C ARG A 148 15.72 -12.03 24.18
N PHE A 149 14.82 -12.16 23.21
CA PHE A 149 14.98 -13.07 22.08
C PHE A 149 16.25 -12.75 21.29
N CYS A 150 16.50 -11.48 20.98
CA CYS A 150 17.71 -11.06 20.29
C CYS A 150 18.98 -11.37 21.11
N GLN A 151 18.94 -11.18 22.44
CA GLN A 151 20.07 -11.52 23.31
C GLN A 151 20.39 -13.01 23.30
N VAL A 152 19.36 -13.86 23.27
CA VAL A 152 19.52 -15.32 23.18
C VAL A 152 19.99 -15.74 21.79
N ALA A 153 19.44 -15.16 20.73
CA ALA A 153 19.83 -15.45 19.35
C ALA A 153 21.26 -14.97 19.02
N ALA A 154 21.70 -13.88 19.64
CA ALA A 154 23.05 -13.34 19.51
C ALA A 154 24.10 -14.08 20.36
N HIS A 155 23.74 -15.18 21.05
CA HIS A 155 24.66 -15.90 21.91
C HIS A 155 25.89 -16.42 21.13
N GLY A 156 27.04 -15.75 21.30
CA GLY A 156 28.29 -16.03 20.59
C GLY A 156 28.66 -15.03 19.47
N ALA A 157 27.79 -14.07 19.16
CA ALA A 157 28.07 -12.97 18.24
C ALA A 157 28.90 -11.86 18.92
N ARG A 158 29.72 -11.13 18.15
CA ARG A 158 30.53 -10.01 18.65
C ARG A 158 29.71 -8.76 18.99
N TYR A 159 28.52 -8.64 18.43
CA TYR A 159 27.64 -7.49 18.60
C TYR A 159 26.24 -7.99 18.92
N HIS A 160 25.66 -7.42 19.98
CA HIS A 160 24.23 -7.57 20.26
C HIS A 160 23.47 -6.63 19.33
N HIS A 161 22.46 -7.16 18.65
CA HIS A 161 21.59 -6.41 17.77
C HIS A 161 20.22 -6.35 18.42
N GLY A 162 19.65 -5.15 18.56
CA GLY A 162 18.30 -4.97 19.07
C GLY A 162 17.24 -5.48 18.09
N PRO A 163 15.97 -5.62 18.53
CA PRO A 163 14.90 -6.18 17.71
C PRO A 163 14.52 -5.33 16.50
N ALA A 164 14.86 -4.03 16.51
CA ALA A 164 14.69 -3.11 15.39
C ALA A 164 15.91 -3.05 14.44
N ASP A 165 17.04 -3.65 14.82
CA ASP A 165 18.24 -3.63 13.99
C ASP A 165 18.06 -4.51 12.75
N ARG A 166 18.43 -3.96 11.59
CA ARG A 166 18.27 -4.63 10.29
C ARG A 166 19.46 -5.55 10.03
N VAL A 167 19.34 -6.79 10.47
CA VAL A 167 20.41 -7.80 10.37
C VAL A 167 20.04 -9.01 9.54
N PHE A 168 18.78 -9.12 9.13
CA PHE A 168 18.28 -10.23 8.32
C PHE A 168 18.06 -9.79 6.87
N SER A 169 18.28 -10.73 5.95
CA SER A 169 17.94 -10.62 4.54
C SER A 169 16.75 -11.52 4.21
N LEU A 170 16.23 -11.41 2.98
CA LEU A 170 15.18 -12.31 2.50
C LEU A 170 15.64 -13.77 2.43
N SER A 171 16.95 -14.00 2.32
CA SER A 171 17.53 -15.35 2.34
C SER A 171 17.74 -15.89 3.76
N THR A 172 17.93 -15.01 4.76
CA THR A 172 18.32 -15.43 6.12
C THR A 172 17.22 -15.34 7.18
N PHE A 173 16.11 -14.61 6.96
CA PHE A 173 15.05 -14.45 7.98
C PHE A 173 14.49 -15.78 8.52
N GLN A 174 14.50 -16.81 7.68
CA GLN A 174 14.01 -18.16 8.02
C GLN A 174 14.82 -18.85 9.13
N HIS A 175 16.07 -18.44 9.38
CA HIS A 175 16.88 -18.99 10.46
C HIS A 175 16.25 -18.76 11.83
N LEU A 176 15.58 -17.62 12.03
CA LEU A 176 14.82 -17.34 13.25
C LEU A 176 13.76 -18.41 13.53
N MET A 177 13.10 -18.89 12.49
CA MET A 177 12.09 -19.95 12.60
C MET A 177 12.66 -21.35 12.74
N LEU A 178 13.90 -21.59 12.28
CA LEU A 178 14.54 -22.91 12.34
C LEU A 178 15.26 -23.12 13.68
N GLU A 179 15.91 -22.08 14.19
CA GLU A 179 16.79 -22.16 15.37
C GLU A 179 16.05 -21.77 16.66
N HIS A 180 15.04 -20.90 16.57
CA HIS A 180 14.33 -20.36 17.73
C HIS A 180 12.80 -20.42 17.56
N SER A 181 12.30 -21.54 17.04
CA SER A 181 10.89 -21.70 16.67
C SER A 181 9.90 -21.47 17.82
N GLU A 182 10.24 -21.90 19.04
CA GLU A 182 9.38 -21.73 20.22
C GLU A 182 9.30 -20.27 20.66
N ALA A 183 10.43 -19.58 20.73
CA ALA A 183 10.46 -18.17 21.10
C ALA A 183 9.77 -17.27 20.06
N MET A 184 9.95 -17.56 18.76
CA MET A 184 9.17 -16.90 17.69
C MET A 184 7.66 -17.14 17.87
N CYS A 185 7.28 -18.33 18.31
CA CYS A 185 5.89 -18.67 18.59
C CYS A 185 5.31 -17.88 19.75
N GLU A 186 6.09 -17.71 20.82
CA GLU A 186 5.72 -16.88 21.97
C GLU A 186 5.57 -15.41 21.58
N LEU A 187 6.49 -14.85 20.78
CA LEU A 187 6.40 -13.47 20.29
C LEU A 187 5.12 -13.23 19.49
N VAL A 188 4.82 -14.10 18.52
CA VAL A 188 3.61 -13.99 17.70
C VAL A 188 2.35 -14.18 18.54
N GLN A 189 2.34 -15.16 19.45
CA GLN A 189 1.21 -15.34 20.36
C GLN A 189 0.99 -14.12 21.26
N LYS A 190 2.06 -13.53 21.80
CA LYS A 190 1.99 -12.35 22.64
C LYS A 190 1.48 -11.13 21.87
N ALA A 191 2.01 -10.87 20.68
CA ALA A 191 1.60 -9.75 19.83
C ALA A 191 0.13 -9.84 19.39
N THR A 192 -0.33 -11.03 19.01
CA THR A 192 -1.68 -11.24 18.47
C THR A 192 -2.74 -11.57 19.52
N GLY A 193 -2.34 -12.02 20.71
CA GLY A 193 -3.24 -12.59 21.73
C GLY A 193 -3.91 -13.91 21.27
N ILE A 194 -3.31 -14.63 20.34
CA ILE A 194 -3.86 -15.85 19.73
C ILE A 194 -2.93 -17.03 20.02
N PRO A 195 -3.43 -18.13 20.62
CA PRO A 195 -2.64 -19.34 20.82
C PRO A 195 -2.04 -19.80 19.51
N THR A 196 -0.72 -19.95 19.47
CA THR A 196 0.00 -20.29 18.23
C THR A 196 0.91 -21.47 18.51
N THR A 197 1.07 -22.34 17.51
CA THR A 197 1.99 -23.48 17.58
C THR A 197 3.08 -23.33 16.51
N VAL A 198 4.24 -23.93 16.77
CA VAL A 198 5.36 -23.97 15.81
C VAL A 198 4.91 -24.49 14.44
N ARG A 199 4.08 -25.54 14.41
CA ARG A 199 3.54 -26.11 13.17
C ARG A 199 2.69 -25.10 12.38
N GLN A 200 1.86 -24.30 13.05
CA GLN A 200 1.07 -23.26 12.39
C GLN A 200 1.97 -22.17 11.82
N LEU A 201 2.99 -21.73 12.57
CA LEU A 201 3.95 -20.74 12.09
C LEU A 201 4.74 -21.24 10.87
N GLN A 202 5.24 -22.46 10.92
CA GLN A 202 5.96 -23.07 9.80
C GLN A 202 5.10 -23.13 8.53
N ALA A 203 3.79 -23.34 8.65
CA ALA A 203 2.86 -23.32 7.51
C ALA A 203 2.73 -21.95 6.83
N TYR A 204 3.22 -20.86 7.44
CA TYR A 204 3.23 -19.51 6.87
C TYR A 204 4.55 -19.09 6.23
N ARG A 205 5.63 -19.86 6.41
CA ARG A 205 6.98 -19.49 5.94
C ARG A 205 7.00 -19.03 4.48
N ASP A 206 6.36 -19.81 3.61
CA ASP A 206 6.34 -19.53 2.16
C ASP A 206 5.51 -18.28 1.81
N ARG A 207 4.54 -17.92 2.66
CA ARG A 207 3.72 -16.71 2.48
C ARG A 207 4.38 -15.45 3.04
N VAL A 208 5.17 -15.59 4.10
CA VAL A 208 5.90 -14.50 4.74
C VAL A 208 6.98 -13.93 3.83
N ARG A 209 7.71 -14.78 3.09
CA ARG A 209 8.78 -14.32 2.17
C ARG A 209 8.27 -13.28 1.15
N PRO A 210 7.22 -13.54 0.35
CA PRO A 210 6.67 -12.54 -0.59
C PRO A 210 6.23 -11.24 0.06
N LEU A 211 5.65 -11.30 1.27
CA LEU A 211 5.26 -10.11 2.02
C LEU A 211 6.48 -9.28 2.43
N LEU A 212 7.53 -9.91 2.96
CA LEU A 212 8.79 -9.27 3.29
C LEU A 212 9.53 -8.76 2.05
N THR A 213 9.45 -9.46 0.92
CA THR A 213 9.99 -8.97 -0.37
C THR A 213 9.32 -7.68 -0.79
N SER A 214 7.98 -7.62 -0.68
CA SER A 214 7.21 -6.41 -0.97
C SER A 214 7.63 -5.26 -0.04
N TYR A 215 7.80 -5.53 1.26
CA TYR A 215 8.28 -4.55 2.22
C TYR A 215 9.69 -4.03 1.90
N ALA A 216 10.64 -4.93 1.62
CA ALA A 216 12.02 -4.58 1.28
C ALA A 216 12.10 -3.69 0.03
N TYR A 217 11.29 -4.02 -0.99
CA TYR A 217 11.20 -3.22 -2.19
C TYR A 217 10.55 -1.86 -1.93
N ARG A 218 9.42 -1.81 -1.21
CA ARG A 218 8.66 -0.56 -1.00
C ARG A 218 9.36 0.41 -0.05
N SER A 219 9.96 -0.09 1.01
CA SER A 219 10.53 0.77 2.06
C SER A 219 11.98 1.15 1.80
N PHE A 220 12.71 0.38 0.98
CA PHE A 220 14.15 0.55 0.78
C PHE A 220 14.60 0.53 -0.70
N ASP A 221 13.67 0.44 -1.66
CA ASP A 221 13.95 0.16 -3.08
C ASP A 221 14.94 -1.01 -3.28
N CYS A 222 14.90 -1.98 -2.36
CA CYS A 222 15.87 -3.07 -2.34
C CYS A 222 15.33 -4.28 -3.10
N LYS A 223 16.11 -4.72 -4.10
CA LYS A 223 15.82 -5.94 -4.90
C LYS A 223 16.81 -7.07 -4.65
N ASP A 224 17.88 -6.79 -3.92
CA ASP A 224 18.89 -7.80 -3.58
C ASP A 224 18.38 -8.68 -2.43
N PRO A 225 18.13 -9.98 -2.65
CA PRO A 225 17.65 -10.87 -1.61
C PRO A 225 18.65 -11.09 -0.47
N GLU A 226 19.93 -10.76 -0.66
CA GLU A 226 20.98 -10.88 0.35
C GLU A 226 21.18 -9.61 1.19
N ALA A 227 20.57 -8.49 0.81
CA ALA A 227 20.70 -7.25 1.56
C ALA A 227 20.02 -7.35 2.95
N THR A 228 20.73 -6.94 3.99
CA THR A 228 20.25 -6.96 5.37
C THR A 228 19.34 -5.76 5.64
N VAL A 229 18.08 -5.88 5.26
CA VAL A 229 17.06 -4.82 5.36
C VAL A 229 15.93 -5.15 6.33
N LEU A 230 15.94 -6.34 6.92
CA LEU A 230 14.87 -6.85 7.78
C LEU A 230 15.34 -6.94 9.23
N SER A 231 14.46 -6.55 10.15
CA SER A 231 14.61 -6.67 11.60
C SER A 231 13.80 -7.84 12.16
N VAL A 232 13.96 -8.15 13.46
CA VAL A 232 13.10 -9.15 14.13
C VAL A 232 11.65 -8.69 14.14
N TYR A 233 11.40 -7.40 14.35
CA TYR A 233 10.05 -6.84 14.31
C TYR A 233 9.36 -7.04 12.96
N ASP A 234 10.07 -6.86 11.85
CA ASP A 234 9.49 -7.07 10.51
C ASP A 234 9.09 -8.54 10.34
N VAL A 235 9.94 -9.47 10.74
CA VAL A 235 9.65 -10.91 10.63
C VAL A 235 8.46 -11.29 11.50
N VAL A 236 8.43 -10.84 12.77
CA VAL A 236 7.32 -11.12 13.69
C VAL A 236 6.02 -10.50 13.17
N ALA A 237 6.04 -9.24 12.69
CA ALA A 237 4.88 -8.55 12.14
C ALA A 237 4.29 -9.29 10.92
N ALA A 238 5.15 -9.83 10.06
CA ALA A 238 4.71 -10.60 8.89
C ALA A 238 3.98 -11.87 9.32
N PHE A 239 4.52 -12.62 10.29
CA PHE A 239 3.83 -13.79 10.84
C PHE A 239 2.52 -13.43 11.55
N CYS A 240 2.50 -12.33 12.31
CA CYS A 240 1.29 -11.83 12.98
C CYS A 240 0.18 -11.53 11.98
N SER A 241 0.50 -10.89 10.85
CA SER A 241 -0.46 -10.58 9.77
C SER A 241 -1.17 -11.84 9.25
N PHE A 242 -0.44 -12.93 8.99
CA PHE A 242 -1.03 -14.20 8.56
C PHE A 242 -1.78 -14.92 9.67
N ARG A 243 -1.25 -14.94 10.90
CA ARG A 243 -1.90 -15.60 12.04
C ARG A 243 -3.22 -14.94 12.38
N TYR A 244 -3.25 -13.61 12.45
CA TYR A 244 -4.46 -12.85 12.69
C TYR A 244 -5.50 -13.12 11.59
N GLN A 245 -5.10 -13.11 10.31
CA GLN A 245 -6.04 -13.40 9.22
C GLN A 245 -6.64 -14.81 9.30
N GLN A 246 -5.90 -15.81 9.79
CA GLN A 246 -6.41 -17.17 9.92
C GLN A 246 -7.54 -17.28 10.95
N GLU A 247 -7.41 -16.59 12.08
CA GLU A 247 -8.29 -16.81 13.25
C GLU A 247 -9.36 -15.74 13.41
N ARG A 248 -9.02 -14.47 13.14
CA ARG A 248 -9.88 -13.30 13.36
C ARG A 248 -10.14 -12.51 12.09
N GLY A 249 -9.47 -12.86 10.99
CA GLY A 249 -9.61 -12.17 9.73
C GLY A 249 -10.99 -12.38 9.10
N GLN A 250 -11.45 -11.35 8.39
CA GLN A 250 -12.69 -11.44 7.63
C GLN A 250 -12.46 -12.16 6.30
N ASP A 251 -13.53 -12.79 5.79
CA ASP A 251 -13.54 -13.27 4.42
C ASP A 251 -13.41 -12.09 3.45
N TYR A 252 -12.54 -12.24 2.45
CA TYR A 252 -12.44 -11.24 1.40
C TYR A 252 -13.58 -11.46 0.39
N LYS A 253 -14.41 -10.42 0.25
CA LYS A 253 -15.51 -10.35 -0.72
C LYS A 253 -15.19 -9.28 -1.76
N PRO A 254 -14.53 -9.61 -2.89
CA PRO A 254 -14.43 -8.67 -3.99
C PRO A 254 -15.86 -8.45 -4.53
N TYR A 255 -16.43 -7.28 -4.25
CA TYR A 255 -17.82 -6.98 -4.61
C TYR A 255 -18.00 -6.91 -6.13
N TRP A 256 -19.01 -7.65 -6.63
CA TRP A 256 -19.62 -7.47 -7.95
C TRP A 256 -21.15 -7.60 -7.87
N HIS A 257 -21.85 -6.82 -8.70
CA HIS A 257 -23.30 -6.89 -8.85
C HIS A 257 -23.65 -8.18 -9.62
N GLY A 258 -24.49 -9.05 -9.04
CA GLY A 258 -25.01 -10.26 -9.70
C GLY A 258 -24.38 -11.59 -9.28
N GLN A 259 -23.42 -11.60 -8.36
CA GLN A 259 -22.89 -12.84 -7.78
C GLN A 259 -23.63 -13.23 -6.49
N THR A 260 -24.14 -14.47 -6.44
CA THR A 260 -24.90 -15.02 -5.30
C THR A 260 -24.05 -15.75 -4.26
N ASP A 261 -22.88 -16.25 -4.65
CA ASP A 261 -21.95 -16.98 -3.77
C ASP A 261 -20.54 -16.41 -3.91
N GLN A 262 -20.00 -15.64 -2.95
CA GLN A 262 -18.56 -15.62 -2.62
C GLN A 262 -18.29 -15.04 -1.20
N GLY A 263 -17.63 -15.86 -0.38
CA GLY A 263 -16.57 -15.48 0.56
C GLY A 263 -15.40 -16.42 0.28
N LYS A 264 -14.19 -15.90 0.02
CA LYS A 264 -13.01 -16.74 -0.20
C LYS A 264 -11.97 -16.40 0.85
N ASN A 265 -11.35 -17.46 1.39
CA ASN A 265 -10.25 -17.34 2.33
C ASN A 265 -9.12 -16.51 1.69
N PRO A 266 -8.76 -15.34 2.26
CA PRO A 266 -7.73 -14.46 1.71
C PRO A 266 -6.36 -15.14 1.57
N GLN A 267 -6.03 -16.11 2.43
CA GLN A 267 -4.77 -16.86 2.34
C GLN A 267 -4.71 -17.68 1.06
N ARG A 268 -5.82 -18.34 0.69
CA ARG A 268 -5.89 -19.10 -0.58
C ARG A 268 -5.75 -18.19 -1.80
N LEU A 269 -6.21 -16.95 -1.71
CA LEU A 269 -6.07 -15.97 -2.78
C LEU A 269 -4.66 -15.40 -2.85
N PHE A 270 -3.98 -15.26 -1.72
CA PHE A 270 -2.57 -14.90 -1.65
C PHE A 270 -1.70 -15.98 -2.29
N ASP A 271 -1.96 -17.26 -1.95
CA ASP A 271 -1.23 -18.43 -2.46
C ASP A 271 -1.28 -18.55 -3.98
N LYS A 272 -2.40 -18.18 -4.60
CA LYS A 272 -2.54 -18.22 -6.06
C LYS A 272 -1.50 -17.38 -6.77
N GLY A 273 -1.24 -16.17 -6.27
CA GLY A 273 -0.24 -15.29 -6.86
C GLY A 273 1.21 -15.67 -6.54
N LEU A 274 1.43 -16.76 -5.80
CA LEU A 274 2.76 -17.37 -5.63
C LEU A 274 3.05 -18.40 -6.73
N SER A 275 2.06 -18.76 -7.55
CA SER A 275 2.24 -19.69 -8.67
C SER A 275 2.86 -18.97 -9.87
N ASP A 276 3.92 -19.56 -10.42
CA ASP A 276 4.55 -19.09 -11.67
C ASP A 276 3.58 -19.07 -12.86
N ASP A 277 2.56 -19.95 -12.85
CA ASP A 277 1.56 -20.06 -13.91
C ASP A 277 0.45 -19.00 -13.80
N GLN A 278 0.19 -18.49 -12.59
CA GLN A 278 -0.86 -17.49 -12.31
C GLN A 278 -0.37 -16.47 -11.27
N PRO A 279 0.62 -15.62 -11.60
CA PRO A 279 1.23 -14.67 -10.65
C PRO A 279 0.31 -13.50 -10.27
N TYR A 280 -0.98 -13.59 -10.59
CA TYR A 280 -1.97 -12.54 -10.38
C TYR A 280 -2.47 -12.59 -8.93
N GLN A 281 -2.09 -11.59 -8.13
CA GLN A 281 -2.64 -11.41 -6.79
C GLN A 281 -3.88 -10.53 -6.82
N HIS A 282 -4.92 -10.93 -6.08
CA HIS A 282 -6.10 -10.10 -5.89
C HIS A 282 -5.71 -8.82 -5.16
N GLN A 283 -6.03 -7.65 -5.74
CA GLN A 283 -5.59 -6.35 -5.23
C GLN A 283 -5.97 -6.12 -3.76
N GLY A 284 -7.18 -6.49 -3.33
CA GLY A 284 -7.58 -6.35 -1.93
C GLY A 284 -6.84 -7.31 -0.98
N VAL A 285 -6.35 -8.45 -1.47
CA VAL A 285 -5.50 -9.35 -0.68
C VAL A 285 -4.12 -8.74 -0.46
N MET A 286 -3.62 -8.02 -1.46
CA MET A 286 -2.40 -7.21 -1.38
C MET A 286 -2.55 -5.94 -0.55
N GLN A 287 -3.74 -5.62 -0.07
CA GLN A 287 -3.98 -4.55 0.91
C GLN A 287 -4.12 -5.13 2.31
N ILE A 288 -4.79 -6.27 2.48
CA ILE A 288 -4.98 -6.91 3.79
C ILE A 288 -3.65 -7.19 4.51
N TYR A 289 -2.74 -7.94 3.88
CA TYR A 289 -1.54 -8.41 4.57
C TYR A 289 -0.51 -7.31 4.81
N PRO A 290 -0.18 -6.44 3.82
CA PRO A 290 0.72 -5.32 4.05
C PRO A 290 0.20 -4.32 5.08
N ASN A 291 -1.09 -3.95 5.04
CA ASN A 291 -1.60 -2.97 6.01
C ASN A 291 -1.56 -3.49 7.45
N ARG A 292 -1.87 -4.78 7.66
CA ARG A 292 -1.71 -5.40 8.99
C ARG A 292 -0.26 -5.57 9.40
N PHE A 293 0.60 -5.91 8.44
CA PHE A 293 2.04 -5.97 8.69
C PHE A 293 2.55 -4.61 9.18
N TYR A 294 2.21 -3.52 8.49
CA TYR A 294 2.61 -2.17 8.88
C TYR A 294 1.99 -1.75 10.21
N GLU A 295 0.76 -2.14 10.51
CA GLU A 295 0.12 -1.86 11.79
C GLU A 295 0.81 -2.57 12.97
N TYR A 296 1.14 -3.86 12.84
CA TYR A 296 1.97 -4.58 13.83
C TYR A 296 3.35 -3.94 13.96
N GLN A 297 4.02 -3.68 12.84
CA GLN A 297 5.37 -3.13 12.80
C GLN A 297 5.42 -1.74 13.46
N ALA A 298 4.48 -0.87 13.14
CA ALA A 298 4.40 0.47 13.73
C ALA A 298 4.13 0.44 15.24
N ILE A 299 3.40 -0.56 15.76
CA ILE A 299 3.26 -0.73 17.21
C ILE A 299 4.56 -1.21 17.84
N PHE A 300 5.25 -2.18 17.22
CA PHE A 300 6.52 -2.68 17.75
C PHE A 300 7.63 -1.62 17.77
N THR A 301 7.59 -0.66 16.84
CA THR A 301 8.55 0.45 16.75
C THR A 301 8.09 1.71 17.45
N GLY A 302 6.90 1.74 18.07
CA GLY A 302 6.37 2.94 18.74
C GLY A 302 6.06 4.09 17.77
N THR A 303 5.67 3.79 16.53
CA THR A 303 5.37 4.77 15.47
C THR A 303 3.92 4.71 14.98
N ILE A 304 3.02 4.09 15.77
CA ILE A 304 1.63 3.85 15.37
C ILE A 304 0.86 5.14 15.07
N ASN A 305 1.11 6.24 15.77
CA ASN A 305 0.42 7.49 15.54
C ASN A 305 0.83 8.09 14.19
N SER A 306 2.14 8.08 13.90
CA SER A 306 2.65 8.56 12.60
C SER A 306 2.17 7.70 11.44
N TYR A 307 2.09 6.38 11.61
CA TYR A 307 1.50 5.48 10.62
C TYR A 307 0.02 5.80 10.37
N GLN A 308 -0.77 6.02 11.43
CA GLN A 308 -2.17 6.39 11.29
C GLN A 308 -2.35 7.75 10.59
N ALA A 309 -1.51 8.73 10.89
CA ALA A 309 -1.50 10.02 10.22
C ALA A 309 -1.12 9.87 8.72
N TRP A 310 -0.12 9.06 8.40
CA TRP A 310 0.24 8.72 7.03
C TRP A 310 -0.93 8.06 6.27
N MET A 311 -1.67 7.15 6.91
CA MET A 311 -2.86 6.54 6.30
C MET A 311 -3.97 7.57 6.03
N ARG A 312 -4.17 8.55 6.93
CA ARG A 312 -5.13 9.67 6.69
C ARG A 312 -4.69 10.52 5.51
N TYR A 313 -3.40 10.86 5.44
CA TYR A 313 -2.81 11.55 4.32
C TYR A 313 -3.05 10.82 2.99
N GLN A 314 -2.82 9.51 2.93
CA GLN A 314 -3.08 8.72 1.72
C GLN A 314 -4.55 8.79 1.27
N ILE A 315 -5.49 8.73 2.22
CA ILE A 315 -6.92 8.85 1.91
C ILE A 315 -7.24 10.24 1.35
N ALA A 316 -6.71 11.31 1.97
CA ALA A 316 -6.92 12.68 1.50
C ALA A 316 -6.28 12.90 0.11
N ALA A 317 -5.08 12.37 -0.12
CA ALA A 317 -4.43 12.38 -1.43
C ALA A 317 -5.30 11.70 -2.50
N LEU A 318 -5.82 10.50 -2.24
CA LEU A 318 -6.76 9.84 -3.15
C LEU A 318 -8.02 10.68 -3.44
N GLY A 319 -8.52 11.44 -2.45
CA GLY A 319 -9.57 12.43 -2.62
C GLY A 319 -9.19 13.57 -3.57
N ALA A 320 -7.98 14.11 -3.45
CA ALA A 320 -7.45 15.14 -4.35
C ALA A 320 -7.30 14.60 -5.80
N TYR A 321 -6.82 13.36 -5.95
CA TYR A 321 -6.79 12.66 -7.24
C TYR A 321 -8.19 12.55 -7.85
N LEU A 322 -9.22 12.21 -7.06
CA LEU A 322 -10.60 12.17 -7.54
C LEU A 322 -11.06 13.52 -8.09
N SER A 323 -10.74 14.62 -7.39
CA SER A 323 -11.05 15.97 -7.86
C SER A 323 -10.44 16.26 -9.22
N VAL A 324 -9.20 15.82 -9.47
CA VAL A 324 -8.55 15.96 -10.79
C VAL A 324 -9.25 15.15 -11.85
N LEU A 325 -9.61 13.90 -11.54
CA LEU A 325 -10.30 13.04 -12.50
C LEU A 325 -11.69 13.55 -12.88
N ASP A 326 -12.34 14.32 -12.00
CA ASP A 326 -13.65 14.93 -12.25
C ASP A 326 -13.64 16.05 -13.29
N LEU A 327 -12.46 16.52 -13.69
CA LEU A 327 -12.30 17.42 -14.84
C LEU A 327 -12.73 16.77 -16.16
N LYS A 328 -12.66 15.42 -16.25
CA LYS A 328 -13.11 14.62 -17.41
C LYS A 328 -12.51 15.01 -18.77
N SER A 329 -11.47 15.84 -18.77
CA SER A 329 -10.67 16.19 -19.94
C SER A 329 -9.29 15.56 -19.79
N ILE A 330 -8.81 14.91 -20.85
CA ILE A 330 -7.50 14.28 -20.87
C ILE A 330 -6.40 15.30 -20.59
N ALA A 331 -6.44 16.47 -21.25
CA ALA A 331 -5.43 17.51 -21.08
C ALA A 331 -5.49 18.15 -19.68
N ALA A 332 -6.70 18.34 -19.14
CA ALA A 332 -6.87 18.92 -17.82
C ALA A 332 -6.47 17.93 -16.70
N ILE A 333 -6.82 16.65 -16.84
CA ILE A 333 -6.36 15.58 -15.94
C ILE A 333 -4.84 15.49 -15.99
N ALA A 334 -4.28 15.51 -17.19
CA ALA A 334 -2.85 15.45 -17.41
C ALA A 334 -2.09 16.52 -16.64
N THR A 335 -2.53 17.76 -16.80
CA THR A 335 -1.95 18.91 -16.11
C THR A 335 -2.22 18.82 -14.60
N GLY A 336 -3.46 18.51 -14.21
CA GLY A 336 -3.87 18.45 -12.81
C GLY A 336 -3.14 17.41 -11.99
N LEU A 337 -2.84 16.23 -12.54
CA LEU A 337 -2.09 15.18 -11.84
C LEU A 337 -0.64 15.61 -11.59
N ASN A 338 0.01 16.20 -12.60
CA ASN A 338 1.36 16.74 -12.44
C ASN A 338 1.40 17.88 -11.41
N THR A 339 0.43 18.80 -11.46
CA THR A 339 0.30 19.89 -10.49
C THR A 339 0.07 19.36 -9.07
N LEU A 340 -0.81 18.36 -8.91
CA LEU A 340 -1.06 17.74 -7.61
C LEU A 340 0.21 17.09 -7.05
N ASN A 341 0.98 16.38 -7.87
CA ASN A 341 2.24 15.79 -7.44
C ASN A 341 3.23 16.85 -6.95
N VAL A 342 3.45 17.90 -7.75
CA VAL A 342 4.33 19.02 -7.38
C VAL A 342 3.83 19.70 -6.10
N TYR A 343 2.53 19.88 -5.95
CA TYR A 343 1.92 20.48 -4.77
C TYR A 343 2.18 19.65 -3.51
N CYS A 344 1.92 18.33 -3.53
CA CYS A 344 2.19 17.43 -2.42
C CYS A 344 3.68 17.47 -1.98
N VAL A 345 4.60 17.39 -2.94
CA VAL A 345 6.05 17.43 -2.69
C VAL A 345 6.48 18.79 -2.15
N THR A 346 5.88 19.88 -2.64
CA THR A 346 6.17 21.24 -2.17
C THR A 346 5.71 21.43 -0.73
N LEU A 347 4.49 21.01 -0.38
CA LEU A 347 3.99 21.06 1.00
C LEU A 347 4.94 20.32 1.96
N ALA A 348 5.39 19.13 1.59
CA ALA A 348 6.34 18.37 2.41
C ALA A 348 7.67 19.13 2.61
N LYS A 349 8.21 19.72 1.54
CA LYS A 349 9.45 20.52 1.60
C LYS A 349 9.29 21.79 2.42
N ASP A 350 8.16 22.48 2.31
CA ASP A 350 7.88 23.69 3.07
C ASP A 350 7.81 23.39 4.57
N LEU A 351 7.15 22.31 4.98
CA LEU A 351 7.13 21.85 6.38
C LEU A 351 8.53 21.53 6.91
N VAL A 352 9.39 20.93 6.08
CA VAL A 352 10.80 20.68 6.44
C VAL A 352 11.57 21.99 6.63
N ILE A 353 11.35 22.97 5.75
CA ILE A 353 11.97 24.30 5.86
C ILE A 353 11.51 25.01 7.14
N ASP A 354 10.21 24.99 7.42
CA ASP A 354 9.61 25.62 8.61
C ASP A 354 10.12 24.96 9.89
N HIS A 355 10.30 23.63 9.90
CA HIS A 355 10.94 22.92 11.01
C HIS A 355 12.37 23.41 11.26
N TYR A 356 13.19 23.53 10.21
CA TYR A 356 14.57 24.01 10.37
C TYR A 356 14.66 25.50 10.74
N ARG A 357 13.63 26.29 10.46
CA ARG A 357 13.51 27.69 10.91
C ARG A 357 13.05 27.83 12.37
N GLY A 358 12.47 26.77 12.94
CA GLY A 358 11.86 26.79 14.26
C GLY A 358 10.42 27.30 14.28
N ASP A 359 9.78 27.39 13.11
CA ASP A 359 8.42 27.89 12.93
C ASP A 359 7.36 26.77 13.08
N LEU A 360 7.78 25.51 13.01
CA LEU A 360 6.93 24.36 13.30
C LEU A 360 6.78 24.19 14.82
N HIS A 361 5.72 24.76 15.40
CA HIS A 361 5.41 24.55 16.81
C HIS A 361 4.92 23.12 17.05
N ALA A 362 5.60 22.44 17.99
CA ALA A 362 5.24 21.12 18.49
C ALA A 362 3.88 21.11 19.19
#